data_AF-A0A9P8VQC8-F1
#
_entry.id   AF-A0A9P8VQC8-F1
#
_cell.length_a   1.000
_cell.length_b   1.000
_cell.length_c   1.000
_cell.angle_alpha   90.00
_cell.angle_beta   90.00
_cell.angle_gamma   90.00
#
_symmetry.space_group_name_H-M   'P 1'
#
loop_
_entity.id
_entity.type
_entity.pdbx_description
1 polymer ?
#
loop_
_entity_poly.entity_id
_entity_poly.type
_entity_poly.pdbx_seq_one_letter_code
_entity_poly.pdbx_strand_id
1 'polypeptide(L)'
;MANNMSREASVTSGVSSGLSDSHKTPGNVVAQTSVTSLHHTHKMKSAEAEQTPKVPRRRPVPGKGFRKTRRGCFNCKRRRVKCSEGRPECHGCRRMGMDCVYPASLLPAPHQQMVPAAPTVKVCADHLRFFHHFLVEAYPPHPYGASGVWQDAAALSHEYEFLASALLALAAQHLTLFDQRDHSVQALGLRISAIKGLNDALSQPCISGADADARYAAIIALTFQSSYMPDGLMDFIAMMRGWMLISTTLITNHQTSIFRQFTRESFISGMEKYVQNRRTLKNEMAIENFLASLRTILPLCQGKAERQYLSTLERIALLSKISPRDALLEMVPCYALTNKMTNDEYASFTDPSNYAAQVLLAHFLVLNNMLEMGFLGTTGRHFAFSKNITHAWVANIGRSLPDGFQKYMMWPLGQAIGLDIS
;
A
#
# COMPACT_ATOMS: atom_id res chain seq x y z
N MET A 1 -45.46 -28.63 20.54
CA MET A 1 -46.52 -28.02 21.38
C MET A 1 -45.86 -27.00 22.30
N ALA A 2 -46.52 -25.86 22.59
CA ALA A 2 -45.96 -24.69 23.30
C ALA A 2 -44.71 -24.07 22.60
N ASN A 3 -44.67 -22.86 22.04
CA ASN A 3 -45.45 -21.61 22.12
C ASN A 3 -44.99 -20.57 23.16
N ASN A 4 -44.44 -19.47 22.62
CA ASN A 4 -44.55 -18.08 23.06
C ASN A 4 -43.51 -17.46 24.05
N MET A 5 -43.42 -16.12 23.93
CA MET A 5 -42.70 -15.13 24.75
C MET A 5 -41.16 -15.13 24.62
N SER A 6 -40.46 -13.98 24.62
CA SER A 6 -40.88 -12.58 24.91
C SER A 6 -40.57 -11.59 23.77
N ARG A 7 -41.15 -10.38 23.86
CA ARG A 7 -41.01 -9.26 22.92
C ARG A 7 -40.75 -7.96 23.70
N GLU A 8 -40.38 -6.90 22.98
CA GLU A 8 -40.28 -5.50 23.46
C GLU A 8 -39.10 -5.20 24.43
N ALA A 9 -38.62 -3.96 24.54
CA ALA A 9 -39.17 -2.70 24.03
C ALA A 9 -38.19 -1.88 23.16
N SER A 10 -38.74 -0.99 22.33
CA SER A 10 -38.03 0.11 21.68
C SER A 10 -38.64 1.43 22.15
N VAL A 11 -37.82 2.35 22.66
CA VAL A 11 -38.29 3.63 23.17
C VAL A 11 -38.21 4.69 22.06
N THR A 12 -39.36 5.21 21.66
CA THR A 12 -39.46 6.41 20.83
C THR A 12 -39.61 7.64 21.71
N SER A 13 -39.02 8.75 21.28
CA SER A 13 -39.33 10.08 21.80
C SER A 13 -39.24 11.09 20.67
N GLY A 14 -40.25 11.95 20.55
CA GLY A 14 -40.29 13.02 19.56
C GLY A 14 -40.95 14.26 20.17
N VAL A 15 -40.42 15.44 19.83
CA VAL A 15 -40.96 16.76 20.16
C VAL A 15 -40.87 17.63 18.91
N SER A 16 -41.81 18.55 18.73
CA SER A 16 -42.14 19.11 17.41
C SER A 16 -41.84 20.60 17.23
N SER A 17 -41.65 20.97 15.96
CA SER A 17 -42.09 22.22 15.30
C SER A 17 -41.61 23.59 15.82
N GLY A 18 -40.86 24.28 14.96
CA GLY A 18 -40.75 25.75 14.85
C GLY A 18 -40.58 26.12 13.37
N LEU A 19 -41.08 27.28 12.91
CA LEU A 19 -41.28 27.61 11.49
C LEU A 19 -40.95 29.09 11.16
N SER A 20 -40.93 29.41 9.84
CA SER A 20 -40.77 30.75 9.22
C SER A 20 -39.33 31.35 9.22
N ASP A 21 -38.84 32.03 8.17
CA ASP A 21 -39.31 32.14 6.78
C ASP A 21 -38.20 32.60 5.78
N SER A 22 -38.46 32.43 4.47
CA SER A 22 -38.10 33.30 3.31
C SER A 22 -36.77 34.13 3.27
N HIS A 23 -36.00 34.20 2.16
CA HIS A 23 -36.47 34.48 0.78
C HIS A 23 -35.39 34.31 -0.33
N LYS A 24 -35.84 33.87 -1.53
CA LYS A 24 -35.50 34.28 -2.92
C LYS A 24 -34.04 34.44 -3.44
N THR A 25 -33.76 33.68 -4.50
CA THR A 25 -32.80 33.93 -5.62
C THR A 25 -33.52 34.70 -6.78
N PRO A 26 -33.06 34.82 -8.06
CA PRO A 26 -31.77 34.50 -8.72
C PRO A 26 -31.22 35.54 -9.76
N GLY A 27 -29.96 35.34 -10.21
CA GLY A 27 -29.67 35.16 -11.66
C GLY A 27 -29.10 36.29 -12.55
N ASN A 28 -28.59 35.85 -13.72
CA ASN A 28 -28.33 36.55 -14.99
C ASN A 28 -27.22 37.62 -15.10
N VAL A 29 -26.64 37.91 -16.29
CA VAL A 29 -26.26 37.08 -17.46
C VAL A 29 -25.28 37.87 -18.37
N VAL A 30 -24.55 37.22 -19.28
CA VAL A 30 -23.66 37.87 -20.26
C VAL A 30 -24.43 38.69 -21.30
N ALA A 31 -23.93 39.87 -21.65
CA ALA A 31 -24.38 40.64 -22.82
C ALA A 31 -23.19 41.16 -23.65
N GLN A 32 -23.26 41.00 -24.97
CA GLN A 32 -22.35 41.62 -25.95
C GLN A 32 -23.09 42.73 -26.70
N THR A 33 -22.42 43.86 -26.96
CA THR A 33 -22.73 44.84 -28.02
C THR A 33 -21.51 45.76 -28.21
N SER A 34 -21.34 46.51 -29.31
CA SER A 34 -21.53 46.20 -30.74
C SER A 34 -20.96 47.38 -31.54
N VAL A 35 -20.06 47.07 -32.48
CA VAL A 35 -19.68 47.81 -33.71
C VAL A 35 -20.03 49.31 -33.83
N THR A 36 -19.03 50.14 -34.12
CA THR A 36 -19.18 51.23 -35.10
C THR A 36 -17.87 51.46 -35.85
N SER A 37 -17.95 52.01 -37.07
CA SER A 37 -16.85 52.09 -38.05
C SER A 37 -16.60 53.53 -38.49
N LEU A 38 -15.43 53.84 -39.07
CA LEU A 38 -15.29 54.77 -40.21
C LEU A 38 -13.91 54.67 -40.91
N HIS A 39 -13.84 55.16 -42.16
CA HIS A 39 -12.68 55.11 -43.08
C HIS A 39 -11.62 56.21 -42.78
N HIS A 40 -10.45 56.36 -43.43
CA HIS A 40 -9.89 55.88 -44.72
C HIS A 40 -8.34 55.74 -44.60
N THR A 41 -7.42 55.61 -45.57
CA THR A 41 -7.32 55.89 -47.04
C THR A 41 -6.21 55.00 -47.69
N HIS A 42 -5.85 55.19 -48.97
CA HIS A 42 -4.78 54.45 -49.68
C HIS A 42 -3.48 55.25 -49.95
N LYS A 43 -2.33 54.57 -50.09
CA LYS A 43 -1.54 54.53 -51.35
C LYS A 43 -0.39 53.50 -51.38
N MET A 44 0.02 53.11 -52.59
CA MET A 44 1.15 52.20 -52.91
C MET A 44 1.94 52.68 -54.15
N LYS A 45 3.19 52.21 -54.29
CA LYS A 45 4.09 51.99 -55.48
C LYS A 45 5.54 51.83 -54.94
N SER A 46 6.42 50.88 -55.27
CA SER A 46 6.87 50.23 -56.54
C SER A 46 7.73 51.13 -57.45
N ALA A 47 8.81 50.71 -58.14
CA ALA A 47 9.73 49.56 -58.07
C ALA A 47 10.98 49.82 -58.98
N GLU A 48 12.09 49.09 -58.77
CA GLU A 48 13.26 48.79 -59.66
C GLU A 48 13.71 49.79 -60.78
N ALA A 49 14.90 50.42 -60.66
CA ALA A 49 16.21 50.05 -61.28
C ALA A 49 16.69 51.14 -62.31
N GLU A 50 17.82 51.16 -63.05
CA GLU A 50 18.99 50.27 -63.31
C GLU A 50 20.19 51.11 -63.91
N GLN A 51 21.32 50.49 -64.27
CA GLN A 51 22.42 50.91 -65.17
C GLN A 51 23.65 51.69 -64.63
N THR A 52 24.79 51.58 -65.35
CA THR A 52 26.16 51.83 -64.85
C THR A 52 27.15 52.43 -65.87
N PRO A 53 28.16 53.21 -65.43
CA PRO A 53 29.36 53.54 -66.20
C PRO A 53 30.67 52.93 -65.62
N LYS A 54 31.76 52.94 -66.41
CA LYS A 54 33.03 52.21 -66.14
C LYS A 54 34.12 53.11 -65.51
N VAL A 55 35.07 52.52 -64.78
CA VAL A 55 36.05 53.22 -63.91
C VAL A 55 37.52 53.01 -64.35
N PRO A 56 38.38 54.06 -64.39
CA PRO A 56 39.82 53.92 -64.61
C PRO A 56 40.56 53.43 -63.35
N ARG A 57 41.55 52.54 -63.51
CA ARG A 57 42.20 51.81 -62.41
C ARG A 57 43.33 52.62 -61.74
N ARG A 58 43.21 52.94 -60.45
CA ARG A 58 44.35 53.34 -59.61
C ARG A 58 45.11 52.11 -59.09
N ARG A 59 46.44 52.22 -58.90
CA ARG A 59 47.30 51.14 -58.38
C ARG A 59 47.02 50.90 -56.88
N PRO A 60 47.14 49.67 -56.33
CA PRO A 60 46.86 49.40 -54.92
C PRO A 60 47.93 49.99 -53.99
N VAL A 61 47.50 50.68 -52.93
CA VAL A 61 48.36 51.10 -51.81
C VAL A 61 48.61 49.90 -50.89
N PRO A 62 49.85 49.56 -50.53
CA PRO A 62 50.15 48.53 -49.54
C PRO A 62 49.56 48.84 -48.16
N GLY A 63 49.16 47.81 -47.41
CA GLY A 63 48.81 47.91 -45.98
C GLY A 63 47.32 47.90 -45.63
N LYS A 64 46.41 48.40 -46.47
CA LYS A 64 44.97 48.41 -46.14
C LYS A 64 44.30 47.07 -46.47
N GLY A 65 44.31 46.15 -45.51
CA GLY A 65 43.79 44.78 -45.65
C GLY A 65 42.30 44.74 -46.03
N PHE A 66 41.99 44.18 -47.21
CA PHE A 66 40.61 44.02 -47.67
C PHE A 66 39.83 43.03 -46.79
N ARG A 67 38.54 43.33 -46.54
CA ARG A 67 37.62 42.45 -45.79
C ARG A 67 37.62 41.04 -46.40
N LYS A 68 38.18 40.06 -45.68
CA LYS A 68 38.39 38.68 -46.16
C LYS A 68 37.06 38.09 -46.63
N THR A 69 36.94 37.74 -47.91
CA THR A 69 35.69 37.19 -48.43
C THR A 69 35.56 35.73 -47.98
N ARG A 70 34.45 35.39 -47.31
CA ARG A 70 34.22 34.02 -46.80
C ARG A 70 34.16 32.99 -47.94
N ARG A 71 33.71 33.39 -49.14
CA ARG A 71 33.47 32.51 -50.30
C ARG A 71 34.65 32.37 -51.27
N GLY A 72 35.77 33.05 -51.04
CA GLY A 72 36.95 32.98 -51.93
C GLY A 72 37.55 31.58 -52.06
N CYS A 73 38.18 31.29 -53.20
CA CYS A 73 38.84 30.01 -53.47
C CYS A 73 40.07 29.77 -52.56
N PHE A 74 40.50 28.51 -52.44
CA PHE A 74 41.61 28.14 -51.55
C PHE A 74 42.91 28.87 -51.90
N ASN A 75 43.24 29.00 -53.19
CA ASN A 75 44.49 29.65 -53.62
C ASN A 75 44.51 31.16 -53.34
N CYS A 76 43.40 31.90 -53.53
CA CYS A 76 43.34 33.31 -53.11
C CYS A 76 43.41 33.47 -51.58
N LYS A 77 42.75 32.58 -50.83
CA LYS A 77 42.82 32.57 -49.35
C LYS A 77 44.23 32.31 -48.84
N ARG A 78 44.91 31.26 -49.34
CA ARG A 78 46.31 30.91 -48.99
C ARG A 78 47.26 32.07 -49.28
N ARG A 79 47.10 32.73 -50.43
CA ARG A 79 47.90 33.90 -50.86
C ARG A 79 47.49 35.22 -50.20
N ARG A 80 46.46 35.23 -49.34
CA ARG A 80 45.94 36.42 -48.63
C ARG A 80 45.52 37.59 -49.57
N VAL A 81 45.12 37.29 -50.81
CA VAL A 81 44.67 38.27 -51.81
C VAL A 81 43.15 38.25 -52.02
N LYS A 82 42.59 39.35 -52.53
CA LYS A 82 41.15 39.42 -52.85
C LYS A 82 40.80 38.46 -53.99
N CYS A 83 39.92 37.49 -53.72
CA CYS A 83 39.33 36.64 -54.74
C CYS A 83 38.31 37.43 -55.59
N SER A 84 38.14 37.09 -56.87
CA SER A 84 37.10 37.67 -57.73
C SER A 84 35.79 36.86 -57.75
N GLU A 85 35.76 35.72 -57.05
CA GLU A 85 34.60 34.81 -56.82
C GLU A 85 33.86 34.26 -58.06
N GLY A 86 34.28 34.61 -59.27
CA GLY A 86 33.82 34.04 -60.53
C GLY A 86 34.04 32.52 -60.63
N ARG A 87 33.14 31.84 -61.33
CA ARG A 87 33.14 30.40 -61.59
C ARG A 87 33.21 30.11 -63.11
N PRO A 88 33.76 28.98 -63.55
CA PRO A 88 34.43 27.94 -62.76
C PRO A 88 35.71 28.44 -62.06
N GLU A 89 36.37 29.46 -62.61
CA GLU A 89 37.62 30.01 -62.07
C GLU A 89 37.52 31.51 -61.73
N CYS A 90 38.26 31.92 -60.70
CA CYS A 90 38.47 33.33 -60.41
C CYS A 90 39.57 33.93 -61.32
N HIS A 91 39.44 35.21 -61.66
CA HIS A 91 40.34 35.91 -62.56
C HIS A 91 41.80 35.93 -62.05
N GLY A 92 41.99 35.95 -60.72
CA GLY A 92 43.32 35.93 -60.08
C GLY A 92 44.05 34.59 -60.16
N CYS A 93 43.31 33.48 -60.28
CA CYS A 93 43.87 32.15 -60.54
C CYS A 93 44.15 31.95 -62.02
N ARG A 94 43.16 32.23 -62.90
CA ARG A 94 43.29 32.11 -64.36
C ARG A 94 44.49 32.88 -64.93
N ARG A 95 44.71 34.13 -64.50
CA ARG A 95 45.84 34.95 -64.98
C ARG A 95 47.21 34.44 -64.51
N MET A 96 47.26 33.43 -63.64
CA MET A 96 48.49 32.84 -63.10
C MET A 96 48.58 31.33 -63.35
N GLY A 97 47.70 30.75 -64.16
CA GLY A 97 47.72 29.32 -64.48
C GLY A 97 47.66 28.39 -63.27
N MET A 98 46.95 28.78 -62.19
CA MET A 98 46.83 27.96 -60.98
C MET A 98 45.40 27.47 -60.76
N ASP A 99 45.25 26.24 -60.27
CA ASP A 99 43.94 25.64 -59.98
C ASP A 99 43.07 26.51 -59.08
N CYS A 100 41.81 26.69 -59.49
CA CYS A 100 40.85 27.55 -58.80
C CYS A 100 39.81 26.77 -57.98
N VAL A 101 40.26 25.81 -57.18
CA VAL A 101 39.38 25.05 -56.28
C VAL A 101 38.71 25.99 -55.26
N TYR A 102 37.38 26.07 -55.33
CA TYR A 102 36.56 26.65 -54.27
C TYR A 102 36.29 25.60 -53.19
N PRO A 103 36.14 25.97 -51.90
CA PRO A 103 35.53 25.06 -50.95
C PRO A 103 34.14 24.70 -51.46
N ALA A 104 33.86 23.40 -51.56
CA ALA A 104 32.48 22.94 -51.67
C ALA A 104 31.69 23.57 -50.53
N SER A 105 30.47 24.01 -50.80
CA SER A 105 29.55 24.39 -49.73
C SER A 105 29.32 23.14 -48.90
N LEU A 106 29.87 23.13 -47.68
CA LEU A 106 29.46 22.21 -46.64
C LEU A 106 27.97 22.46 -46.40
N LEU A 107 27.15 21.66 -47.09
CA LEU A 107 25.82 21.33 -46.59
C LEU A 107 26.04 20.87 -45.15
N PRO A 108 25.21 21.30 -44.18
CA PRO A 108 25.23 20.67 -42.88
C PRO A 108 25.16 19.16 -43.09
N ALA A 109 26.02 18.40 -42.40
CA ALA A 109 25.79 16.97 -42.27
C ALA A 109 24.32 16.81 -41.83
N PRO A 110 23.57 15.82 -42.36
CA PRO A 110 22.18 15.66 -41.98
C PRO A 110 22.13 15.66 -40.46
N HIS A 111 21.35 16.58 -39.87
CA HIS A 111 21.13 16.53 -38.44
C HIS A 111 20.61 15.13 -38.18
N GLN A 112 21.40 14.33 -37.44
CA GLN A 112 20.83 13.28 -36.62
C GLN A 112 19.88 14.03 -35.69
N GLN A 113 18.62 14.10 -36.12
CA GLN A 113 17.53 14.40 -35.23
C GLN A 113 17.68 13.37 -34.13
N MET A 114 18.10 13.83 -32.96
CA MET A 114 17.94 13.05 -31.75
C MET A 114 16.44 12.91 -31.58
N VAL A 115 15.88 11.84 -32.16
CA VAL A 115 14.54 11.37 -31.84
C VAL A 115 14.53 11.34 -30.33
N PRO A 116 13.69 12.15 -29.65
CA PRO A 116 13.70 12.19 -28.19
C PRO A 116 13.45 10.77 -27.73
N ALA A 117 14.43 10.18 -27.05
CA ALA A 117 14.40 8.77 -26.71
C ALA A 117 13.10 8.51 -25.94
N ALA A 118 12.27 7.61 -26.47
CA ALA A 118 10.94 7.36 -25.91
C ALA A 118 11.09 7.09 -24.40
N PRO A 119 10.32 7.78 -23.53
CA PRO A 119 10.60 7.80 -22.11
C PRO A 119 10.58 6.38 -21.55
N THR A 120 11.75 5.85 -21.24
CA THR A 120 11.92 4.48 -20.74
C THR A 120 11.36 4.39 -19.32
N VAL A 121 10.08 4.02 -19.24
CA VAL A 121 9.36 3.78 -17.99
C VAL A 121 10.08 2.68 -17.20
N LYS A 122 10.69 3.06 -16.08
CA LYS A 122 11.32 2.10 -15.16
C LYS A 122 10.27 1.44 -14.29
N VAL A 123 9.75 0.31 -14.75
CA VAL A 123 8.81 -0.51 -13.97
C VAL A 123 9.55 -1.21 -12.82
N CYS A 124 9.00 -1.16 -11.62
CA CYS A 124 9.57 -1.86 -10.46
C CYS A 124 9.23 -3.37 -10.55
N ALA A 125 10.22 -4.17 -10.96
CA ALA A 125 10.04 -5.62 -11.12
C ALA A 125 9.70 -6.33 -9.79
N ASP A 126 10.26 -5.87 -8.66
CA ASP A 126 9.91 -6.36 -7.33
C ASP A 126 8.42 -6.13 -7.02
N HIS A 127 7.85 -4.96 -7.35
CA HIS A 127 6.42 -4.71 -7.12
C HIS A 127 5.53 -5.61 -7.99
N LEU A 128 5.92 -5.89 -9.24
CA LEU A 128 5.20 -6.87 -10.07
C LEU A 128 5.27 -8.28 -9.47
N ARG A 129 6.44 -8.68 -8.94
CA ARG A 129 6.62 -9.97 -8.24
C ARG A 129 5.72 -10.05 -7.00
N PHE A 130 5.71 -9.02 -6.18
CA PHE A 130 4.90 -8.98 -4.94
C PHE A 130 3.40 -8.97 -5.26
N PHE A 131 2.95 -8.21 -6.27
CA PHE A 131 1.55 -8.19 -6.69
C PHE A 131 1.07 -9.55 -7.23
N HIS A 132 1.89 -10.21 -8.04
CA HIS A 132 1.62 -11.59 -8.47
C HIS A 132 1.54 -12.52 -7.26
N HIS A 133 2.54 -12.49 -6.37
CA HIS A 133 2.60 -13.37 -5.19
C HIS A 133 1.42 -13.15 -4.22
N PHE A 134 0.95 -11.91 -4.07
CA PHE A 134 -0.28 -11.60 -3.33
C PHE A 134 -1.49 -12.35 -3.92
N LEU A 135 -1.69 -12.30 -5.24
CA LEU A 135 -2.85 -12.89 -5.92
C LEU A 135 -2.90 -14.42 -5.85
N VAL A 136 -1.75 -15.10 -5.79
CA VAL A 136 -1.69 -16.58 -5.82
C VAL A 136 -1.48 -17.24 -4.46
N GLU A 137 -0.73 -16.61 -3.54
CA GLU A 137 -0.16 -17.30 -2.37
C GLU A 137 -0.35 -16.51 -1.06
N ALA A 138 -0.13 -15.19 -1.07
CA ALA A 138 0.04 -14.37 0.14
C ALA A 138 -1.16 -13.52 0.56
N TYR A 139 -2.34 -13.74 -0.02
CA TYR A 139 -3.56 -13.08 0.45
C TYR A 139 -3.99 -13.63 1.84
N PRO A 140 -4.64 -12.83 2.69
CA PRO A 140 -5.09 -13.28 4.01
C PRO A 140 -6.02 -14.52 3.97
N PRO A 141 -5.76 -15.56 4.78
CA PRO A 141 -6.46 -16.85 4.70
C PRO A 141 -7.86 -16.85 5.33
N HIS A 142 -8.18 -15.81 6.11
CA HIS A 142 -9.44 -15.68 6.84
C HIS A 142 -10.25 -14.48 6.32
N PRO A 143 -11.59 -14.58 6.27
CA PRO A 143 -12.43 -15.74 6.57
C PRO A 143 -12.32 -16.83 5.48
N TYR A 144 -12.41 -18.10 5.90
CA TYR A 144 -12.19 -19.24 5.01
C TYR A 144 -13.14 -19.23 3.80
N GLY A 145 -12.57 -19.34 2.59
CA GLY A 145 -13.32 -19.40 1.33
C GLY A 145 -13.63 -18.03 0.70
N ALA A 146 -13.21 -16.92 1.30
CA ALA A 146 -13.42 -15.57 0.76
C ALA A 146 -12.29 -15.09 -0.17
N SER A 147 -11.51 -15.98 -0.81
CA SER A 147 -10.33 -15.59 -1.63
C SER A 147 -10.68 -14.65 -2.80
N GLY A 148 -11.91 -14.67 -3.29
CA GLY A 148 -12.39 -13.70 -4.29
C GLY A 148 -12.32 -12.24 -3.82
N VAL A 149 -12.49 -11.96 -2.52
CA VAL A 149 -12.39 -10.57 -2.01
C VAL A 149 -11.02 -9.97 -2.23
N TRP A 150 -9.98 -10.80 -2.23
CA TRP A 150 -8.60 -10.35 -2.41
C TRP A 150 -8.26 -10.12 -3.88
N GLN A 151 -8.99 -10.77 -4.79
CA GLN A 151 -8.96 -10.45 -6.21
C GLN A 151 -9.68 -9.11 -6.47
N ASP A 152 -10.85 -8.90 -5.86
CA ASP A 152 -11.58 -7.62 -5.90
C ASP A 152 -10.71 -6.47 -5.31
N ALA A 153 -10.09 -6.68 -4.14
CA ALA A 153 -9.22 -5.69 -3.49
C ALA A 153 -7.90 -5.44 -4.26
N ALA A 154 -7.32 -6.46 -4.90
CA ALA A 154 -6.16 -6.28 -5.76
C ALA A 154 -6.50 -5.49 -7.04
N ALA A 155 -7.68 -5.74 -7.64
CA ALA A 155 -8.17 -4.92 -8.74
C ALA A 155 -8.39 -3.46 -8.31
N LEU A 156 -8.98 -3.24 -7.14
CA LEU A 156 -9.20 -1.90 -6.56
C LEU A 156 -7.89 -1.16 -6.26
N SER A 157 -6.81 -1.87 -5.93
CA SER A 157 -5.56 -1.27 -5.46
C SER A 157 -4.90 -0.25 -6.41
N HIS A 158 -5.19 -0.30 -7.72
CA HIS A 158 -4.63 0.63 -8.69
C HIS A 158 -5.15 2.08 -8.56
N GLU A 159 -6.27 2.28 -7.87
CA GLU A 159 -6.85 3.60 -7.56
C GLU A 159 -6.38 4.15 -6.19
N TYR A 160 -5.80 3.31 -5.33
CA TYR A 160 -5.49 3.64 -3.94
C TYR A 160 -4.06 3.24 -3.56
N GLU A 161 -3.12 4.18 -3.64
CA GLU A 161 -1.68 3.93 -3.39
C GLU A 161 -1.38 3.30 -2.03
N PHE A 162 -2.16 3.63 -0.99
CA PHE A 162 -2.00 3.04 0.35
C PHE A 162 -2.42 1.55 0.39
N LEU A 163 -3.45 1.18 -0.39
CA LEU A 163 -3.89 -0.20 -0.54
C LEU A 163 -2.86 -0.99 -1.35
N ALA A 164 -2.43 -0.47 -2.50
CA ALA A 164 -1.34 -1.08 -3.26
C ALA A 164 -0.10 -1.30 -2.39
N SER A 165 0.32 -0.28 -1.63
CA SER A 165 1.41 -0.39 -0.66
C SER A 165 1.17 -1.52 0.35
N ALA A 166 -0.04 -1.66 0.90
CA ALA A 166 -0.37 -2.69 1.90
C ALA A 166 -0.33 -4.11 1.32
N LEU A 167 -0.89 -4.34 0.13
CA LEU A 167 -0.89 -5.66 -0.52
C LEU A 167 0.54 -6.08 -0.92
N LEU A 168 1.33 -5.15 -1.44
CA LEU A 168 2.74 -5.37 -1.78
C LEU A 168 3.58 -5.63 -0.53
N ALA A 169 3.34 -4.90 0.57
CA ALA A 169 4.04 -5.08 1.85
C ALA A 169 3.80 -6.48 2.44
N LEU A 170 2.54 -6.94 2.42
CA LEU A 170 2.15 -8.28 2.87
C LEU A 170 2.84 -9.38 2.05
N ALA A 171 2.81 -9.28 0.73
CA ALA A 171 3.42 -10.27 -0.15
C ALA A 171 4.96 -10.27 -0.12
N ALA A 172 5.59 -9.10 0.05
CA ALA A 172 7.03 -9.00 0.30
C ALA A 172 7.43 -9.68 1.62
N GLN A 173 6.68 -9.43 2.71
CA GLN A 173 6.92 -10.07 4.00
C GLN A 173 6.72 -11.59 3.93
N HIS A 174 5.67 -12.05 3.24
CA HIS A 174 5.42 -13.46 3.01
C HIS A 174 6.52 -14.12 2.15
N LEU A 175 7.07 -13.43 1.14
CA LEU A 175 8.17 -13.98 0.34
C LEU A 175 9.44 -14.20 1.16
N THR A 176 9.79 -13.28 2.07
CA THR A 176 10.92 -13.44 3.01
C THR A 176 10.82 -14.73 3.84
N LEU A 177 9.62 -15.25 4.09
CA LEU A 177 9.40 -16.46 4.89
C LEU A 177 9.49 -17.79 4.10
N PHE A 178 9.62 -17.74 2.76
CA PHE A 178 9.66 -18.92 1.89
C PHE A 178 10.75 -18.92 0.81
N ASP A 179 11.27 -17.75 0.40
CA ASP A 179 12.35 -17.60 -0.58
C ASP A 179 13.71 -17.45 0.14
N GLN A 180 14.80 -17.71 -0.58
CA GLN A 180 16.18 -17.44 -0.10
C GLN A 180 16.55 -15.95 -0.16
N ARG A 181 15.66 -15.11 -0.69
CA ARG A 181 15.86 -13.66 -0.80
C ARG A 181 15.10 -12.94 0.31
N ASP A 182 15.84 -12.26 1.16
CA ASP A 182 15.27 -11.31 2.10
C ASP A 182 14.66 -10.11 1.36
N HIS A 183 13.37 -9.86 1.60
CA HIS A 183 12.61 -8.72 1.10
C HIS A 183 12.11 -7.82 2.26
N SER A 184 12.62 -7.99 3.48
CA SER A 184 12.18 -7.25 4.68
C SER A 184 12.31 -5.73 4.53
N VAL A 185 13.35 -5.24 3.87
CA VAL A 185 13.55 -3.79 3.64
C VAL A 185 12.45 -3.23 2.73
N GLN A 186 12.11 -3.94 1.64
CA GLN A 186 10.97 -3.59 0.78
C GLN A 186 9.65 -3.67 1.56
N ALA A 187 9.43 -4.76 2.31
CA ALA A 187 8.21 -4.99 3.09
C ALA A 187 7.96 -3.90 4.15
N LEU A 188 9.00 -3.45 4.84
CA LEU A 188 8.94 -2.36 5.83
C LEU A 188 8.73 -0.99 5.15
N GLY A 189 9.43 -0.71 4.04
CA GLY A 189 9.24 0.53 3.29
C GLY A 189 7.80 0.68 2.75
N LEU A 190 7.26 -0.41 2.20
CA LEU A 190 5.87 -0.49 1.73
C LEU A 190 4.87 -0.42 2.90
N ARG A 191 5.17 -1.04 4.06
CA ARG A 191 4.37 -0.92 5.30
C ARG A 191 4.26 0.53 5.77
N ILE A 192 5.37 1.26 5.80
CA ILE A 192 5.41 2.68 6.20
C ILE A 192 4.59 3.54 5.23
N SER A 193 4.73 3.31 3.92
CA SER A 193 3.92 3.96 2.88
C SER A 193 2.41 3.71 3.08
N ALA A 194 2.03 2.45 3.29
CA ALA A 194 0.66 2.02 3.52
C ALA A 194 0.05 2.63 4.80
N ILE A 195 0.76 2.58 5.94
CA ILE A 195 0.28 3.15 7.20
C ILE A 195 0.10 4.66 7.08
N LYS A 196 1.06 5.37 6.46
CA LYS A 196 0.95 6.81 6.25
C LYS A 196 -0.27 7.15 5.38
N GLY A 197 -0.36 6.58 4.18
CA GLY A 197 -1.44 6.87 3.26
C GLY A 197 -2.82 6.43 3.76
N LEU A 198 -2.89 5.37 4.59
CA LEU A 198 -4.12 4.96 5.28
C LEU A 198 -4.51 5.97 6.36
N ASN A 199 -3.57 6.49 7.15
CA ASN A 199 -3.85 7.55 8.13
C ASN A 199 -4.28 8.86 7.44
N ASP A 200 -3.60 9.25 6.37
CA ASP A 200 -3.96 10.41 5.53
C ASP A 200 -5.38 10.23 4.98
N ALA A 201 -5.75 9.04 4.47
CA ALA A 201 -7.10 8.72 4.02
C ALA A 201 -8.13 8.73 5.16
N LEU A 202 -7.83 8.13 6.32
CA LEU A 202 -8.71 8.08 7.50
C LEU A 202 -8.99 9.47 8.10
N SER A 203 -8.12 10.46 7.86
CA SER A 203 -8.36 11.86 8.23
C SER A 203 -9.51 12.51 7.43
N GLN A 204 -9.91 11.91 6.29
CA GLN A 204 -10.93 12.40 5.38
C GLN A 204 -12.18 11.50 5.40
N PRO A 205 -13.39 12.03 5.21
CA PRO A 205 -14.59 11.21 5.04
C PRO A 205 -14.46 10.28 3.81
N CYS A 206 -15.24 9.19 3.79
CA CYS A 206 -15.43 8.43 2.55
C CYS A 206 -16.41 9.18 1.65
N ILE A 207 -16.04 9.35 0.39
CA ILE A 207 -16.85 9.88 -0.72
C ILE A 207 -17.61 8.72 -1.39
N SER A 208 -16.98 7.53 -1.44
CA SER A 208 -17.52 6.33 -2.08
C SER A 208 -17.48 5.10 -1.15
N GLY A 209 -18.22 4.05 -1.50
CA GLY A 209 -18.08 2.74 -0.85
C GLY A 209 -16.71 2.08 -1.13
N ALA A 210 -16.11 2.38 -2.28
CA ALA A 210 -14.77 1.91 -2.63
C ALA A 210 -13.69 2.50 -1.69
N ASP A 211 -13.86 3.73 -1.20
CA ASP A 211 -12.93 4.31 -0.22
C ASP A 211 -12.96 3.53 1.10
N ALA A 212 -14.15 3.11 1.55
CA ALA A 212 -14.34 2.32 2.76
C ALA A 212 -13.75 0.91 2.59
N ASP A 213 -14.06 0.25 1.48
CA ASP A 213 -13.52 -1.07 1.13
C ASP A 213 -11.99 -1.04 0.99
N ALA A 214 -11.41 0.02 0.39
CA ALA A 214 -9.97 0.15 0.26
C ALA A 214 -9.27 0.34 1.61
N ARG A 215 -9.82 1.20 2.50
CA ARG A 215 -9.32 1.39 3.88
C ARG A 215 -9.41 0.09 4.68
N TYR A 216 -10.51 -0.66 4.53
CA TYR A 216 -10.73 -1.94 5.20
C TYR A 216 -9.78 -3.04 4.69
N ALA A 217 -9.61 -3.16 3.37
CA ALA A 217 -8.62 -4.05 2.76
C ALA A 217 -7.19 -3.75 3.25
N ALA A 218 -6.81 -2.47 3.31
CA ALA A 218 -5.48 -2.05 3.72
C ALA A 218 -5.18 -2.35 5.20
N ILE A 219 -6.11 -2.08 6.12
CA ILE A 219 -5.89 -2.39 7.55
C ILE A 219 -5.82 -3.90 7.80
N ILE A 220 -6.60 -4.72 7.08
CA ILE A 220 -6.51 -6.18 7.18
C ILE A 220 -5.14 -6.67 6.69
N ALA A 221 -4.69 -6.20 5.51
CA ALA A 221 -3.38 -6.57 4.98
C ALA A 221 -2.22 -6.14 5.93
N LEU A 222 -2.29 -4.93 6.49
CA LEU A 222 -1.33 -4.47 7.51
C LEU A 222 -1.38 -5.32 8.81
N THR A 223 -2.58 -5.77 9.21
CA THR A 223 -2.75 -6.67 10.35
C THR A 223 -2.09 -8.02 10.11
N PHE A 224 -2.39 -8.67 8.98
CA PHE A 224 -1.77 -9.96 8.64
C PHE A 224 -0.26 -9.85 8.41
N GLN A 225 0.24 -8.74 7.86
CA GLN A 225 1.69 -8.52 7.77
C GLN A 225 2.34 -8.53 9.17
N SER A 226 1.62 -8.04 10.19
CA SER A 226 2.10 -8.07 11.58
C SER A 226 2.25 -9.50 12.12
N SER A 227 1.31 -10.40 11.81
CA SER A 227 1.43 -11.84 12.15
C SER A 227 2.43 -12.62 11.28
N TYR A 228 3.13 -11.94 10.36
CA TYR A 228 4.25 -12.48 9.57
C TYR A 228 5.61 -11.92 10.05
N MET A 229 5.64 -11.13 11.14
CA MET A 229 6.87 -10.56 11.74
C MET A 229 7.20 -11.23 13.09
N PRO A 230 8.41 -11.80 13.30
CA PRO A 230 8.78 -12.49 14.55
C PRO A 230 8.74 -11.66 15.84
N ASP A 231 8.64 -10.35 15.72
CA ASP A 231 8.51 -9.34 16.78
C ASP A 231 7.17 -8.56 16.73
N GLY A 232 6.37 -8.76 15.68
CA GLY A 232 5.15 -7.98 15.37
C GLY A 232 3.92 -8.22 16.23
N LEU A 233 4.01 -8.80 17.43
CA LEU A 233 2.85 -9.10 18.29
C LEU A 233 2.08 -7.82 18.69
N MET A 234 2.80 -6.80 19.15
CA MET A 234 2.18 -5.55 19.61
C MET A 234 1.60 -4.75 18.43
N ASP A 235 2.30 -4.78 17.29
CA ASP A 235 1.82 -4.28 15.99
C ASP A 235 0.52 -5.00 15.58
N PHE A 236 0.45 -6.33 15.72
CA PHE A 236 -0.74 -7.12 15.42
C PHE A 236 -1.92 -6.72 16.31
N ILE A 237 -1.71 -6.59 17.62
CA ILE A 237 -2.73 -6.17 18.58
C ILE A 237 -3.24 -4.74 18.29
N ALA A 238 -2.34 -3.83 17.92
CA ALA A 238 -2.71 -2.46 17.53
C ALA A 238 -3.49 -2.42 16.21
N MET A 239 -3.03 -3.14 15.18
CA MET A 239 -3.69 -3.21 13.88
C MET A 239 -5.07 -3.91 13.97
N MET A 240 -5.21 -4.96 14.79
CA MET A 240 -6.52 -5.58 15.10
C MET A 240 -7.51 -4.60 15.74
N ARG A 241 -7.03 -3.64 16.56
CA ARG A 241 -7.88 -2.59 17.16
C ARG A 241 -8.30 -1.56 16.11
N GLY A 242 -7.39 -1.18 15.22
CA GLY A 242 -7.69 -0.35 14.04
C GLY A 242 -8.68 -1.02 13.07
N TRP A 243 -8.49 -2.31 12.78
CA TRP A 243 -9.36 -3.10 11.90
C TRP A 243 -10.79 -3.10 12.45
N MET A 244 -11.01 -3.48 13.71
CA MET A 244 -12.36 -3.54 14.26
C MET A 244 -13.04 -2.16 14.37
N LEU A 245 -12.29 -1.08 14.60
CA LEU A 245 -12.83 0.28 14.50
C LEU A 245 -13.33 0.59 13.08
N ILE A 246 -12.51 0.33 12.04
CA ILE A 246 -12.89 0.55 10.64
C ILE A 246 -14.07 -0.36 10.24
N SER A 247 -14.07 -1.62 10.70
CA SER A 247 -15.16 -2.59 10.48
C SER A 247 -16.51 -2.11 11.00
N THR A 248 -16.52 -1.37 12.11
CA THR A 248 -17.75 -0.95 12.80
C THR A 248 -18.18 0.48 12.44
N THR A 249 -17.28 1.29 11.88
CA THR A 249 -17.56 2.69 11.52
C THR A 249 -17.73 2.91 10.02
N LEU A 250 -16.99 2.19 9.17
CA LEU A 250 -17.03 2.38 7.70
C LEU A 250 -17.83 1.30 6.98
N ILE A 251 -17.70 0.02 7.39
CA ILE A 251 -18.40 -1.12 6.75
C ILE A 251 -19.77 -1.34 7.40
N THR A 252 -20.63 -0.32 7.39
CA THR A 252 -21.95 -0.34 8.04
C THR A 252 -22.99 -1.19 7.29
N ASN A 253 -22.79 -1.45 5.99
CA ASN A 253 -23.57 -2.41 5.23
C ASN A 253 -22.66 -3.31 4.37
N HIS A 254 -22.46 -4.55 4.84
CA HIS A 254 -21.70 -5.56 4.10
C HIS A 254 -22.29 -5.90 2.73
N GLN A 255 -23.62 -5.78 2.51
CA GLN A 255 -24.25 -6.21 1.25
C GLN A 255 -23.79 -5.40 0.03
N THR A 256 -23.42 -4.14 0.25
CA THR A 256 -22.93 -3.19 -0.78
C THR A 256 -21.41 -3.12 -0.90
N SER A 257 -20.69 -3.94 -0.13
CA SER A 257 -19.23 -3.99 -0.04
C SER A 257 -18.67 -5.22 -0.76
N ILE A 258 -17.42 -5.17 -1.23
CA ILE A 258 -16.70 -6.37 -1.67
C ILE A 258 -16.61 -7.39 -0.51
N PHE A 259 -16.54 -6.90 0.74
CA PHE A 259 -16.51 -7.67 1.98
C PHE A 259 -17.88 -8.22 2.42
N ARG A 260 -18.81 -8.44 1.49
CA ARG A 260 -20.13 -9.07 1.73
C ARG A 260 -20.11 -10.45 2.40
N GLN A 261 -18.97 -11.14 2.39
CA GLN A 261 -18.76 -12.43 3.05
C GLN A 261 -18.04 -12.32 4.41
N PHE A 262 -17.68 -11.12 4.87
CA PHE A 262 -17.00 -10.90 6.16
C PHE A 262 -18.02 -10.74 7.31
N THR A 263 -19.15 -11.46 7.22
CA THR A 263 -20.16 -11.51 8.27
C THR A 263 -19.86 -12.66 9.24
N ARG A 264 -20.37 -12.55 10.48
CA ARG A 264 -20.26 -13.61 11.48
C ARG A 264 -20.87 -14.92 10.97
N GLU A 265 -22.00 -14.84 10.31
CA GLU A 265 -22.77 -15.98 9.79
C GLU A 265 -21.98 -16.72 8.70
N SER A 266 -21.34 -15.96 7.80
CA SER A 266 -20.48 -16.51 6.74
C SER A 266 -19.24 -17.19 7.32
N PHE A 267 -18.59 -16.56 8.31
CA PHE A 267 -17.45 -17.16 9.01
C PHE A 267 -17.83 -18.47 9.73
N ILE A 268 -18.96 -18.48 10.45
CA ILE A 268 -19.45 -19.67 11.16
C ILE A 268 -19.77 -20.80 10.17
N SER A 269 -20.52 -20.52 9.11
CA SER A 269 -20.84 -21.52 8.08
C SER A 269 -19.60 -22.03 7.32
N GLY A 270 -18.57 -21.20 7.19
CA GLY A 270 -17.25 -21.60 6.73
C GLY A 270 -16.58 -22.60 7.69
N MET A 271 -16.48 -22.25 8.97
CA MET A 271 -15.86 -23.09 10.00
C MET A 271 -16.55 -24.44 10.20
N GLU A 272 -17.88 -24.46 10.27
CA GLU A 272 -18.65 -25.68 10.56
C GLU A 272 -18.34 -26.81 9.56
N LYS A 273 -18.06 -26.49 8.29
CA LYS A 273 -17.65 -27.44 7.25
C LYS A 273 -16.30 -28.11 7.53
N TYR A 274 -15.37 -27.42 8.18
CA TYR A 274 -14.09 -28.01 8.60
C TYR A 274 -14.26 -28.83 9.89
N VAL A 275 -14.95 -28.26 10.89
CA VAL A 275 -15.14 -28.86 12.22
C VAL A 275 -15.95 -30.17 12.15
N GLN A 276 -16.97 -30.27 11.30
CA GLN A 276 -17.77 -31.51 11.15
C GLN A 276 -16.92 -32.73 10.73
N ASN A 277 -15.75 -32.52 10.13
CA ASN A 277 -14.79 -33.57 9.74
C ASN A 277 -13.77 -33.93 10.84
N ARG A 278 -13.75 -33.23 11.99
CA ARG A 278 -12.78 -33.41 13.10
C ARG A 278 -13.51 -33.48 14.45
N ARG A 279 -13.89 -34.69 14.87
CA ARG A 279 -14.84 -34.89 16.00
C ARG A 279 -14.33 -34.58 17.41
N THR A 280 -13.02 -34.59 17.67
CA THR A 280 -12.49 -34.36 19.04
C THR A 280 -11.04 -33.89 19.05
N LEU A 281 -10.72 -32.99 19.99
CA LEU A 281 -9.33 -32.74 20.42
C LEU A 281 -8.79 -34.00 21.10
N LYS A 282 -7.66 -34.52 20.63
CA LYS A 282 -6.96 -35.66 21.26
C LYS A 282 -6.14 -35.28 22.52
N ASN A 283 -6.20 -34.02 22.96
CA ASN A 283 -5.20 -33.43 23.86
C ASN A 283 -5.82 -32.84 25.15
N GLU A 284 -6.78 -33.58 25.74
CA GLU A 284 -7.47 -33.21 26.98
C GLU A 284 -6.50 -32.88 28.13
N MET A 285 -5.43 -33.66 28.28
CA MET A 285 -4.36 -33.43 29.26
C MET A 285 -3.66 -32.06 29.08
N ALA A 286 -3.45 -31.59 27.85
CA ALA A 286 -2.86 -30.26 27.64
C ALA A 286 -3.84 -29.12 27.98
N ILE A 287 -5.15 -29.33 27.77
CA ILE A 287 -6.20 -28.40 28.21
C ILE A 287 -6.33 -28.37 29.73
N GLU A 288 -6.12 -29.50 30.42
CA GLU A 288 -6.11 -29.54 31.89
C GLU A 288 -4.85 -28.89 32.48
N ASN A 289 -3.69 -29.10 31.87
CA ASN A 289 -2.46 -28.39 32.21
C ASN A 289 -2.57 -26.87 31.95
N PHE A 290 -3.31 -26.46 30.92
CA PHE A 290 -3.63 -25.05 30.66
C PHE A 290 -4.54 -24.44 31.74
N LEU A 291 -5.63 -25.14 32.09
CA LEU A 291 -6.52 -24.71 33.17
C LEU A 291 -5.79 -24.65 34.53
N ALA A 292 -4.81 -25.54 34.75
CA ALA A 292 -3.92 -25.47 35.89
C ALA A 292 -3.00 -24.24 35.84
N SER A 293 -2.40 -23.90 34.68
CA SER A 293 -1.54 -22.72 34.56
C SER A 293 -2.30 -21.41 34.78
N LEU A 294 -3.51 -21.26 34.23
CA LEU A 294 -4.37 -20.08 34.46
C LEU A 294 -4.65 -19.84 35.96
N ARG A 295 -4.86 -20.90 36.75
CA ARG A 295 -5.05 -20.79 38.21
C ARG A 295 -3.82 -20.23 38.93
N THR A 296 -2.62 -20.48 38.42
CA THR A 296 -1.38 -19.88 38.97
C THR A 296 -1.21 -18.41 38.58
N ILE A 297 -1.82 -17.99 37.46
CA ILE A 297 -1.73 -16.63 36.91
C ILE A 297 -2.78 -15.70 37.54
N LEU A 298 -3.93 -16.24 37.96
CA LEU A 298 -5.03 -15.47 38.57
C LEU A 298 -4.61 -14.48 39.68
N PRO A 299 -3.68 -14.78 40.60
CA PRO A 299 -3.21 -13.82 41.60
C PRO A 299 -2.40 -12.63 41.04
N LEU A 300 -1.89 -12.74 39.81
CA LEU A 300 -1.21 -11.64 39.10
C LEU A 300 -2.21 -10.66 38.48
N CYS A 301 -3.43 -11.11 38.18
CA CYS A 301 -4.43 -10.34 37.43
C CYS A 301 -5.08 -9.26 38.30
N GLN A 302 -4.43 -8.11 38.42
CA GLN A 302 -4.87 -6.95 39.20
C GLN A 302 -5.80 -6.03 38.40
N GLY A 303 -5.64 -5.96 37.07
CA GLY A 303 -6.48 -5.19 36.16
C GLY A 303 -7.82 -5.86 35.81
N LYS A 304 -8.81 -5.04 35.42
CA LYS A 304 -10.08 -5.53 34.84
C LYS A 304 -9.85 -6.25 33.51
N ALA A 305 -8.98 -5.70 32.67
CA ALA A 305 -8.57 -6.27 31.38
C ALA A 305 -7.98 -7.69 31.54
N GLU A 306 -7.00 -7.87 32.43
CA GLU A 306 -6.38 -9.17 32.71
C GLU A 306 -7.39 -10.22 33.18
N ARG A 307 -8.24 -9.89 34.17
CA ARG A 307 -9.26 -10.81 34.69
C ARG A 307 -10.30 -11.19 33.63
N GLN A 308 -10.69 -10.25 32.77
CA GLN A 308 -11.57 -10.54 31.64
C GLN A 308 -10.89 -11.47 30.62
N TYR A 309 -9.62 -11.23 30.29
CA TYR A 309 -8.86 -12.08 29.36
C TYR A 309 -8.69 -13.51 29.91
N LEU A 310 -8.30 -13.65 31.18
CA LEU A 310 -8.18 -14.94 31.86
C LEU A 310 -9.51 -15.70 31.87
N SER A 311 -10.62 -15.02 32.18
CA SER A 311 -11.96 -15.64 32.20
C SER A 311 -12.42 -16.10 30.81
N THR A 312 -12.14 -15.33 29.76
CA THR A 312 -12.39 -15.75 28.37
C THR A 312 -11.53 -16.95 27.98
N LEU A 313 -10.24 -16.97 28.34
CA LEU A 313 -9.35 -18.11 28.09
C LEU A 313 -9.80 -19.39 28.82
N GLU A 314 -10.20 -19.31 30.09
CA GLU A 314 -10.75 -20.43 30.85
C GLU A 314 -12.05 -20.93 30.21
N ARG A 315 -12.96 -20.03 29.83
CA ARG A 315 -14.23 -20.36 29.15
C ARG A 315 -13.99 -21.05 27.80
N ILE A 316 -13.05 -20.58 26.99
CA ILE A 316 -12.65 -21.22 25.72
C ILE A 316 -12.12 -22.64 25.98
N ALA A 317 -11.22 -22.81 26.94
CA ALA A 317 -10.64 -24.10 27.28
C ALA A 317 -11.69 -25.11 27.78
N LEU A 318 -12.60 -24.68 28.66
CA LEU A 318 -13.72 -25.51 29.11
C LEU A 318 -14.68 -25.89 27.97
N LEU A 319 -15.01 -24.93 27.08
CA LEU A 319 -15.80 -25.22 25.87
C LEU A 319 -15.09 -26.22 24.95
N SER A 320 -13.75 -26.16 24.83
CA SER A 320 -12.99 -27.04 23.95
C SER A 320 -13.07 -28.53 24.32
N LYS A 321 -13.36 -28.84 25.60
CA LYS A 321 -13.63 -30.20 26.09
C LYS A 321 -15.02 -30.74 25.70
N ILE A 322 -15.96 -29.87 25.32
CA ILE A 322 -17.38 -30.19 25.13
C ILE A 322 -17.82 -30.02 23.67
N SER A 323 -17.44 -28.89 23.06
CA SER A 323 -17.88 -28.48 21.73
C SER A 323 -16.75 -27.75 20.99
N PRO A 324 -16.05 -28.43 20.06
CA PRO A 324 -15.09 -27.82 19.15
C PRO A 324 -15.61 -26.55 18.46
N ARG A 325 -16.88 -26.59 18.06
CA ARG A 325 -17.60 -25.48 17.45
C ARG A 325 -17.65 -24.28 18.38
N ASP A 326 -18.20 -24.44 19.57
CA ASP A 326 -18.49 -23.31 20.44
C ASP A 326 -17.23 -22.73 21.09
N ALA A 327 -16.17 -23.53 21.24
CA ALA A 327 -14.83 -23.05 21.57
C ALA A 327 -14.25 -22.12 20.49
N LEU A 328 -14.40 -22.45 19.20
CA LEU A 328 -14.02 -21.57 18.10
C LEU A 328 -14.90 -20.30 18.01
N LEU A 329 -16.20 -20.44 18.28
CA LEU A 329 -17.12 -19.28 18.35
C LEU A 329 -16.73 -18.29 19.46
N GLU A 330 -16.12 -18.76 20.54
CA GLU A 330 -15.64 -17.95 21.64
C GLU A 330 -14.21 -17.40 21.41
N MET A 331 -13.39 -18.10 20.61
CA MET A 331 -12.04 -17.64 20.22
C MET A 331 -12.07 -16.35 19.41
N VAL A 332 -13.00 -16.19 18.45
CA VAL A 332 -13.06 -14.97 17.62
C VAL A 332 -13.33 -13.70 18.44
N PRO A 333 -14.28 -13.68 19.39
CA PRO A 333 -14.41 -12.58 20.36
C PRO A 333 -13.17 -12.33 21.24
N CYS A 334 -12.27 -13.31 21.42
CA CYS A 334 -11.05 -13.17 22.21
C CYS A 334 -10.06 -12.19 21.54
N TYR A 335 -9.84 -12.36 20.22
CA TYR A 335 -9.10 -11.42 19.36
C TYR A 335 -9.65 -9.98 19.40
N ALA A 336 -10.92 -9.80 19.78
CA ALA A 336 -11.58 -8.50 19.89
C ALA A 336 -11.69 -7.98 21.34
N LEU A 337 -11.10 -8.64 22.35
CA LEU A 337 -11.15 -8.19 23.75
C LEU A 337 -10.49 -6.82 23.95
N THR A 338 -9.32 -6.60 23.35
CA THR A 338 -8.59 -5.32 23.34
C THR A 338 -9.38 -4.15 22.75
N ASN A 339 -10.45 -4.47 22.00
CA ASN A 339 -11.26 -3.50 21.28
C ASN A 339 -12.53 -3.15 22.09
N LYS A 340 -12.81 -3.91 23.15
CA LYS A 340 -13.83 -3.63 24.18
C LYS A 340 -13.24 -2.90 25.40
N MET A 341 -11.92 -2.78 25.47
CA MET A 341 -11.19 -2.03 26.51
C MET A 341 -11.28 -0.52 26.24
N THR A 342 -11.38 0.27 27.31
CA THR A 342 -11.14 1.73 27.22
C THR A 342 -9.71 2.01 26.76
N ASN A 343 -9.37 3.26 26.44
CA ASN A 343 -7.99 3.61 26.09
C ASN A 343 -7.02 3.37 27.24
N ASP A 344 -7.44 3.65 28.48
CA ASP A 344 -6.60 3.43 29.67
C ASP A 344 -6.45 1.93 29.98
N GLU A 345 -7.53 1.15 29.84
CA GLU A 345 -7.48 -0.31 29.97
C GLU A 345 -6.60 -0.95 28.89
N TYR A 346 -6.68 -0.47 27.65
CA TYR A 346 -5.84 -0.95 26.55
C TYR A 346 -4.37 -0.58 26.75
N ALA A 347 -4.07 0.67 27.13
CA ALA A 347 -2.70 1.11 27.42
C ALA A 347 -2.10 0.32 28.60
N SER A 348 -2.86 0.17 29.69
CA SER A 348 -2.45 -0.62 30.85
C SER A 348 -2.25 -2.11 30.54
N PHE A 349 -3.06 -2.70 29.66
CA PHE A 349 -2.93 -4.10 29.22
C PHE A 349 -1.81 -4.32 28.20
N THR A 350 -1.48 -3.33 27.38
CA THR A 350 -0.41 -3.41 26.36
C THR A 350 0.95 -2.89 26.85
N ASP A 351 1.05 -2.40 28.08
CA ASP A 351 2.31 -2.01 28.70
C ASP A 351 3.26 -3.23 28.81
N PRO A 352 4.53 -3.13 28.34
CA PRO A 352 5.52 -4.19 28.49
C PRO A 352 5.82 -4.59 29.94
N SER A 353 5.60 -3.67 30.89
CA SER A 353 5.75 -3.91 32.34
C SER A 353 4.52 -4.57 32.99
N ASN A 354 3.38 -4.67 32.28
CA ASN A 354 2.24 -5.47 32.74
C ASN A 354 2.49 -6.96 32.49
N TYR A 355 3.37 -7.54 33.31
CA TYR A 355 3.80 -8.93 33.20
C TYR A 355 2.63 -9.94 33.29
N ALA A 356 1.52 -9.57 33.95
CA ALA A 356 0.30 -10.40 33.96
C ALA A 356 -0.35 -10.46 32.58
N ALA A 357 -0.52 -9.32 31.91
CA ALA A 357 -1.02 -9.25 30.54
C ALA A 357 -0.09 -9.93 29.52
N GLN A 358 1.23 -9.73 29.64
CA GLN A 358 2.21 -10.39 28.78
C GLN A 358 2.14 -11.92 28.89
N VAL A 359 2.05 -12.47 30.11
CA VAL A 359 1.87 -13.91 30.34
C VAL A 359 0.53 -14.41 29.78
N LEU A 360 -0.56 -13.64 29.92
CA LEU A 360 -1.87 -13.98 29.35
C LEU A 360 -1.86 -13.99 27.82
N LEU A 361 -1.14 -13.08 27.17
CA LEU A 361 -0.93 -13.08 25.71
C LEU A 361 -0.19 -14.34 25.24
N ALA A 362 0.87 -14.76 25.95
CA ALA A 362 1.56 -16.03 25.64
C ALA A 362 0.62 -17.25 25.78
N HIS A 363 -0.25 -17.26 26.79
CA HIS A 363 -1.25 -18.31 26.98
C HIS A 363 -2.31 -18.33 25.88
N PHE A 364 -2.78 -17.16 25.46
CA PHE A 364 -3.70 -16.99 24.35
C PHE A 364 -3.13 -17.52 23.03
N LEU A 365 -1.90 -17.13 22.68
CA LEU A 365 -1.25 -17.52 21.44
C LEU A 365 -1.11 -19.05 21.30
N VAL A 366 -0.65 -19.72 22.37
CA VAL A 366 -0.51 -21.18 22.39
C VAL A 366 -1.87 -21.89 22.38
N LEU A 367 -2.84 -21.42 23.16
CA LEU A 367 -4.21 -21.97 23.14
C LEU A 367 -4.82 -21.85 21.73
N ASN A 368 -4.70 -20.69 21.09
CA ASN A 368 -5.22 -20.48 19.74
C ASN A 368 -4.63 -21.47 18.74
N ASN A 369 -3.29 -21.59 18.70
CA ASN A 369 -2.61 -22.53 17.82
C ASN A 369 -3.01 -24.00 18.12
N MET A 370 -3.19 -24.38 19.38
CA MET A 370 -3.69 -25.71 19.76
C MET A 370 -5.12 -25.98 19.25
N LEU A 371 -6.02 -25.00 19.32
CA LEU A 371 -7.39 -25.15 18.84
C LEU A 371 -7.48 -25.13 17.31
N GLU A 372 -6.73 -24.26 16.63
CA GLU A 372 -6.67 -24.23 15.16
C GLU A 372 -6.16 -25.58 14.60
N MET A 373 -5.00 -26.06 15.08
CA MET A 373 -4.46 -27.36 14.67
C MET A 373 -5.39 -28.53 15.04
N GLY A 374 -6.06 -28.46 16.20
CA GLY A 374 -6.96 -29.50 16.68
C GLY A 374 -8.28 -29.61 15.92
N PHE A 375 -8.85 -28.48 15.47
CA PHE A 375 -10.18 -28.42 14.87
C PHE A 375 -10.19 -28.23 13.36
N LEU A 376 -9.20 -27.51 12.81
CA LEU A 376 -9.11 -27.17 11.39
C LEU A 376 -8.07 -28.06 10.67
N GLY A 377 -7.11 -28.58 11.43
CA GLY A 377 -6.11 -29.56 10.97
C GLY A 377 -4.81 -28.90 10.53
N THR A 378 -4.09 -29.55 9.61
CA THR A 378 -2.84 -29.04 9.05
C THR A 378 -3.07 -27.73 8.30
N THR A 379 -2.37 -26.67 8.70
CA THR A 379 -2.35 -25.38 8.01
C THR A 379 -1.94 -25.55 6.55
N GLY A 380 -2.56 -24.78 5.63
CA GLY A 380 -2.18 -24.80 4.22
C GLY A 380 -0.70 -24.40 4.03
N ARG A 381 -0.05 -24.92 2.98
CA ARG A 381 1.40 -24.78 2.77
C ARG A 381 1.91 -23.33 2.88
N HIS A 382 1.14 -22.39 2.35
CA HIS A 382 1.39 -20.94 2.35
C HIS A 382 1.45 -20.33 3.77
N PHE A 383 0.92 -21.02 4.78
CA PHE A 383 0.88 -20.58 6.18
C PHE A 383 1.68 -21.46 7.15
N ALA A 384 2.54 -22.34 6.63
CA ALA A 384 3.38 -23.23 7.44
C ALA A 384 4.32 -22.48 8.44
N PHE A 385 4.58 -21.19 8.21
CA PHE A 385 5.38 -20.34 9.09
C PHE A 385 4.64 -19.86 10.36
N SER A 386 3.30 -19.92 10.43
CA SER A 386 2.53 -19.24 11.49
C SER A 386 2.90 -19.77 12.89
N LYS A 387 3.15 -21.07 12.97
CA LYS A 387 3.73 -21.80 14.11
C LYS A 387 5.05 -21.18 14.60
N ASN A 388 5.96 -20.88 13.66
CA ASN A 388 7.29 -20.34 13.96
C ASN A 388 7.21 -18.90 14.47
N ILE A 389 6.31 -18.08 13.90
CA ILE A 389 6.03 -16.72 14.40
C ILE A 389 5.39 -16.79 15.80
N THR A 390 4.44 -17.71 16.00
CA THR A 390 3.80 -17.94 17.31
C THR A 390 4.83 -18.35 18.38
N HIS A 391 5.75 -19.27 18.04
CA HIS A 391 6.88 -19.63 18.90
C HIS A 391 7.78 -18.42 19.18
N ALA A 392 8.13 -17.62 18.16
CA ALA A 392 8.95 -16.42 18.33
C ALA A 392 8.28 -15.41 19.28
N TRP A 393 6.99 -15.13 19.12
CA TRP A 393 6.23 -14.24 20.01
C TRP A 393 6.22 -14.73 21.47
N VAL A 394 5.94 -16.02 21.70
CA VAL A 394 5.95 -16.62 23.04
C VAL A 394 7.37 -16.61 23.66
N ALA A 395 8.40 -16.86 22.86
CA ALA A 395 9.80 -16.79 23.28
C ALA A 395 10.27 -15.34 23.54
N ASN A 396 9.74 -14.34 22.83
CA ASN A 396 10.02 -12.93 23.06
C ASN A 396 9.44 -12.48 24.40
N ILE A 397 8.17 -12.80 24.67
CA ILE A 397 7.53 -12.58 25.97
C ILE A 397 8.33 -13.26 27.09
N GLY A 398 8.73 -14.52 26.89
CA GLY A 398 9.58 -15.24 27.83
C GLY A 398 10.88 -14.50 28.15
N ARG A 399 11.56 -13.96 27.13
CA ARG A 399 12.83 -13.24 27.30
C ARG A 399 12.70 -11.82 27.87
N SER A 400 11.51 -11.20 27.83
CA SER A 400 11.28 -9.87 28.43
C SER A 400 10.80 -9.90 29.88
N LEU A 401 10.39 -11.06 30.40
CA LEU A 401 9.85 -11.21 31.76
C LEU A 401 10.96 -11.30 32.82
N PRO A 402 10.84 -10.63 33.99
CA PRO A 402 11.76 -10.80 35.10
C PRO A 402 11.75 -12.23 35.67
N ASP A 403 12.85 -12.68 36.27
CA ASP A 403 13.06 -14.04 36.79
C ASP A 403 11.88 -14.58 37.63
N GLY A 404 11.31 -13.73 38.50
CA GLY A 404 10.17 -14.10 39.36
C GLY A 404 8.89 -14.49 38.61
N PHE A 405 8.78 -14.12 37.33
CA PHE A 405 7.66 -14.44 36.44
C PHE A 405 7.93 -15.63 35.50
N GLN A 406 9.18 -16.07 35.34
CA GLN A 406 9.56 -17.16 34.41
C GLN A 406 8.79 -18.46 34.66
N LYS A 407 8.49 -18.76 35.94
CA LYS A 407 7.66 -19.91 36.35
C LYS A 407 6.27 -19.94 35.71
N TYR A 408 5.69 -18.79 35.34
CA TYR A 408 4.39 -18.75 34.66
C TYR A 408 4.49 -19.04 33.16
N MET A 409 5.70 -18.91 32.58
CA MET A 409 5.96 -19.22 31.17
C MET A 409 6.26 -20.70 30.90
N MET A 410 6.33 -21.56 31.94
CA MET A 410 6.62 -22.99 31.78
C MET A 410 5.62 -23.72 30.87
N TRP A 411 4.31 -23.46 31.01
CA TRP A 411 3.30 -24.08 30.13
C TRP A 411 3.41 -23.59 28.68
N PRO A 412 3.37 -22.27 28.37
CA PRO A 412 3.37 -21.82 26.98
C PRO A 412 4.70 -22.10 26.28
N LEU A 413 5.86 -21.98 26.95
CA LEU A 413 7.15 -22.37 26.36
C LEU A 413 7.25 -23.88 26.15
N GLY A 414 6.78 -24.69 27.11
CA GLY A 414 6.80 -26.15 26.99
C GLY A 414 5.95 -26.67 25.83
N GLN A 415 4.76 -26.08 25.61
CA GLN A 415 3.96 -26.37 24.43
C GLN A 415 4.60 -25.82 23.14
N ALA A 416 5.15 -24.61 23.17
CA ALA A 416 5.79 -24.00 22.00
C ALA A 416 6.97 -24.84 21.46
N ILE A 417 7.76 -25.46 22.35
CA ILE A 417 8.83 -26.41 21.98
C ILE A 417 8.24 -27.76 21.53
N GLY A 418 7.23 -28.27 22.25
CA GLY A 418 6.59 -29.56 21.93
C GLY A 418 5.90 -29.59 20.56
N LEU A 419 5.52 -28.44 20.00
CA LEU A 419 4.95 -28.31 18.65
C LEU A 419 5.93 -28.72 17.54
N ASP A 420 7.25 -28.71 17.74
CA ASP A 420 8.23 -29.02 16.68
C ASP A 420 8.40 -30.50 16.33
N ILE A 421 7.65 -31.39 17.00
CA ILE A 421 7.76 -32.85 16.83
C ILE A 421 6.50 -33.44 16.13
N SER A 422 5.50 -32.62 15.78
CA SER A 422 4.22 -33.03 15.16
C SER A 422 4.02 -32.52 13.73
#